data_AF-A0A1S1HL07-F1
#
_entry.id   AF-A0A1S1HL07-F1
#
_cell.length_a   1.000
_cell.length_b   1.000
_cell.length_c   1.000
_cell.angle_alpha   90.00
_cell.angle_beta   90.00
_cell.angle_gamma   90.00
#
_symmetry.space_group_name_H-M   'P 1'
#
loop_
_entity.id
_entity.type
_entity.pdbx_description
1 polymer ?
#
loop_
_entity_poly.entity_id
_entity_poly.type
_entity_poly.pdbx_seq_one_letter_code
_entity_poly.pdbx_strand_id
1 'polypeptide(L)'
;MAKTNTLRITNTHQTKGLDEINVSHIVPKVRSFERHLDNVKITLFGPRVEGGYILRIEGKPNGQSQNIKGHVELNIKKEDLHKVLSEQKLYDDIAAMKLAQFVGYIGENHARKAANSGDLLSKGYIKNRGKTAVPFLSTLKGDKKIVPGSVFSLQNRQGHGIDLICKVAPYPPPPKWITIESKTMMKESFGPHATPRAGKVSDYQKDPIGNLSKHIDLAERSLRSKVNEYSINQSIRKEMTELIQDIKRNSRRKKDEDSIVKGYKLTIGIDDKFNVSSNLKYKQLYIFEELTK
;
A
#
# COMPACT_ATOMS: atom_id res chain seq x y z
N MET A 1 22.30 18.86 32.57
CA MET A 1 21.18 18.86 31.61
C MET A 1 21.20 17.55 30.83
N ALA A 2 20.19 16.70 30.99
CA ALA A 2 20.10 15.44 30.24
C ALA A 2 19.84 15.75 28.76
N LYS A 3 20.75 15.33 27.87
CA LYS A 3 20.51 15.39 26.43
C LYS A 3 19.41 14.39 26.10
N THR A 4 18.27 14.89 25.64
CA THR A 4 17.17 14.08 25.14
C THR A 4 17.65 13.33 23.89
N ASN A 5 17.76 12.01 23.96
CA ASN A 5 18.06 11.17 22.80
C ASN A 5 16.86 11.22 21.85
N THR A 6 16.99 11.93 20.74
CA THR A 6 15.92 12.06 19.75
C THR A 6 15.99 10.90 18.76
N LEU A 7 15.06 9.94 18.90
CA LEU A 7 14.84 8.88 17.92
C LEU A 7 14.31 9.48 16.61
N ARG A 8 15.03 9.30 15.50
CA ARG A 8 14.62 9.79 14.18
C ARG A 8 14.46 8.58 13.26
N ILE A 9 13.23 8.32 12.81
CA ILE A 9 12.89 7.16 11.99
C ILE A 9 12.81 7.60 10.53
N THR A 10 13.62 7.00 9.66
CA THR A 10 13.74 7.33 8.23
C THR A 10 13.67 6.05 7.38
N ASN A 11 13.33 6.19 6.09
CA ASN A 11 13.23 5.07 5.16
C ASN A 11 14.27 5.19 4.03
N THR A 12 14.90 4.06 3.70
CA THR A 12 15.66 3.68 2.47
C THR A 12 17.15 4.10 2.28
N HIS A 13 17.96 3.10 1.87
CA HIS A 13 19.34 3.12 1.30
C HIS A 13 20.59 3.36 2.17
N GLN A 14 20.55 3.20 3.50
CA GLN A 14 21.66 3.69 4.35
C GLN A 14 22.67 2.67 4.91
N THR A 15 22.55 1.36 4.63
CA THR A 15 23.43 0.36 5.26
C THR A 15 24.58 -0.16 4.39
N LYS A 16 24.72 0.35 3.16
CA LYS A 16 25.73 -0.17 2.23
C LYS A 16 27.12 0.29 2.70
N GLY A 17 28.01 -0.66 3.00
CA GLY A 17 29.36 -0.38 3.51
C GLY A 17 29.45 -0.19 5.02
N LEU A 18 28.38 -0.50 5.78
CA LEU A 18 28.42 -0.55 7.25
C LEU A 18 28.58 -1.99 7.72
N ASP A 19 29.29 -2.17 8.84
CA ASP A 19 29.45 -3.47 9.48
C ASP A 19 28.12 -3.99 10.02
N GLU A 20 27.89 -5.28 9.82
CA GLU A 20 26.75 -6.00 10.38
C GLU A 20 27.11 -6.49 11.79
N ILE A 21 26.37 -6.03 12.79
CA ILE A 21 26.52 -6.42 14.19
C ILE A 21 25.34 -7.32 14.55
N ASN A 22 25.63 -8.56 14.92
CA ASN A 22 24.63 -9.49 15.40
C ASN A 22 24.20 -9.14 16.83
N VAL A 23 22.96 -8.66 16.98
CA VAL A 23 22.40 -8.22 18.27
C VAL A 23 21.35 -9.19 18.82
N SER A 24 21.21 -10.38 18.25
CA SER A 24 20.19 -11.39 18.63
C SER A 24 20.14 -11.74 20.12
N HIS A 25 21.25 -11.60 20.84
CA HIS A 25 21.39 -11.89 22.26
C HIS A 25 20.94 -10.74 23.19
N ILE A 26 20.77 -9.52 22.67
CA ILE A 26 20.45 -8.31 23.47
C ILE A 26 18.93 -8.07 23.53
N VAL A 27 18.15 -8.77 22.71
CA VAL A 27 16.77 -8.38 22.39
C VAL A 27 15.77 -8.87 23.45
N PRO A 28 15.02 -7.96 24.11
CA PRO A 28 13.76 -8.30 24.75
C PRO A 28 12.85 -8.96 23.71
N LYS A 29 12.47 -10.23 23.96
CA LYS A 29 11.83 -11.13 22.99
C LYS A 29 10.90 -10.38 22.03
N VAL A 30 11.12 -10.64 20.75
CA VAL A 30 10.48 -10.11 19.55
C VAL A 30 8.99 -10.47 19.45
N ARG A 31 8.32 -10.76 20.58
CA ARG A 31 6.96 -11.27 20.71
C ARG A 31 5.96 -10.49 19.88
N SER A 32 6.08 -9.17 19.83
CA SER A 32 5.19 -8.29 19.06
C SER A 32 5.30 -8.55 17.54
N PHE A 33 6.47 -8.88 17.03
CA PHE A 33 6.68 -9.24 15.61
C PHE A 33 6.48 -10.73 15.35
N GLU A 34 6.98 -11.61 16.22
CA GLU A 34 6.86 -13.08 16.10
C GLU A 34 5.41 -13.56 16.13
N ARG A 35 4.49 -12.79 16.73
CA ARG A 35 3.04 -13.05 16.64
C ARG A 35 2.49 -12.96 15.23
N HIS A 36 3.15 -12.21 14.34
CA HIS A 36 2.60 -11.82 13.04
C HIS A 36 3.54 -12.13 11.85
N LEU A 37 4.81 -12.44 12.12
CA LEU A 37 5.86 -12.68 11.15
C LEU A 37 6.67 -13.91 11.54
N ASP A 38 6.86 -14.81 10.58
CA ASP A 38 7.85 -15.88 10.62
C ASP A 38 9.27 -15.33 10.36
N ASN A 39 10.28 -16.06 10.84
CA ASN A 39 11.70 -15.80 10.52
C ASN A 39 12.16 -14.35 10.78
N VAL A 40 11.76 -13.77 11.93
CA VAL A 40 12.15 -12.40 12.26
C VAL A 40 13.65 -12.31 12.51
N LYS A 41 14.35 -11.49 11.73
CA LYS A 41 15.77 -11.17 11.86
C LYS A 41 15.94 -9.72 12.29
N ILE A 42 16.68 -9.48 13.36
CA ILE A 42 17.07 -8.13 13.80
C ILE A 42 18.58 -7.96 13.61
N THR A 43 18.97 -6.88 12.94
CA THR A 43 20.34 -6.61 12.53
C THR A 43 20.70 -5.17 12.83
N LEU A 44 21.81 -4.92 13.50
CA LEU A 44 22.32 -3.56 13.72
C LEU A 44 23.44 -3.28 12.71
N PHE A 45 23.42 -2.10 12.09
CA PHE A 45 24.45 -1.65 11.18
C PHE A 45 25.14 -0.41 11.74
N GLY A 46 26.47 -0.38 11.70
CA GLY A 46 27.24 0.81 12.07
C GLY A 46 28.55 0.48 12.79
N PRO A 47 29.20 1.50 13.39
CA PRO A 47 28.76 2.89 13.43
C PRO A 47 28.82 3.57 12.04
N ARG A 48 27.94 4.54 11.81
CA ARG A 48 28.04 5.49 10.69
C ARG A 48 29.14 6.50 10.95
N VAL A 49 29.55 7.24 9.91
CA VAL A 49 30.54 8.32 10.01
C VAL A 49 30.17 9.36 11.07
N GLU A 50 28.88 9.64 11.26
CA GLU A 50 28.35 10.57 12.26
C GLU A 50 28.17 9.96 13.68
N GLY A 51 28.59 8.71 13.88
CA GLY A 51 28.54 8.01 15.17
C GLY A 51 27.21 7.31 15.51
N GLY A 52 26.20 7.41 14.65
CA GLY A 52 24.91 6.72 14.82
C GLY A 52 24.90 5.27 14.29
N TYR A 53 23.86 4.52 14.64
CA TYR A 53 23.63 3.14 14.18
C TYR A 53 22.31 3.02 13.41
N ILE A 54 22.12 1.94 12.66
CA ILE A 54 20.86 1.63 12.00
C ILE A 54 20.39 0.27 12.48
N LEU A 55 19.25 0.22 13.17
CA LEU A 55 18.59 -1.03 13.51
C LEU A 55 17.68 -1.43 12.35
N ARG A 56 17.85 -2.65 11.86
CA ARG A 56 16.99 -3.26 10.86
C ARG A 56 16.24 -4.44 11.45
N ILE A 57 14.95 -4.52 11.17
CA ILE A 57 14.09 -5.66 11.50
C ILE A 57 13.54 -6.21 10.19
N GLU A 58 13.76 -7.49 9.91
CA GLU A 58 13.25 -8.19 8.74
C GLU A 58 12.36 -9.34 9.20
N GLY A 59 11.29 -9.66 8.48
CA GLY A 59 10.44 -10.81 8.82
C GLY A 59 9.58 -11.22 7.65
N LYS A 60 9.23 -12.50 7.60
CA LYS A 60 8.35 -13.05 6.57
C LYS A 60 6.93 -13.13 7.13
N PRO A 61 5.96 -12.43 6.57
CA PRO A 61 4.60 -12.58 7.06
C PRO A 61 4.00 -13.93 6.71
N ASN A 62 3.18 -14.44 7.61
CA ASN A 62 2.56 -15.75 7.47
C ASN A 62 1.71 -15.77 6.18
N GLY A 63 1.97 -16.76 5.31
CA GLY A 63 1.27 -16.90 4.02
C GLY A 63 1.71 -15.95 2.90
N GLN A 64 2.80 -15.18 3.05
CA GLN A 64 3.33 -14.31 2.00
C GLN A 64 4.68 -14.81 1.45
N SER A 65 5.04 -14.38 0.24
CA SER A 65 6.29 -14.80 -0.43
C SER A 65 7.47 -13.84 -0.22
N GLN A 66 7.23 -12.60 0.25
CA GLN A 66 8.26 -11.57 0.40
C GLN A 66 8.46 -11.17 1.87
N ASN A 67 9.71 -10.91 2.24
CA ASN A 67 10.06 -10.39 3.55
C ASN A 67 9.77 -8.88 3.62
N ILE A 68 9.28 -8.43 4.76
CA ILE A 68 9.21 -7.01 5.09
C ILE A 68 10.48 -6.57 5.80
N LYS A 69 10.86 -5.30 5.64
CA LYS A 69 12.02 -4.69 6.30
C LYS A 69 11.64 -3.36 6.94
N GLY A 70 12.05 -3.19 8.19
CA GLY A 70 12.05 -1.93 8.88
C GLY A 70 13.44 -1.46 9.21
N HIS A 71 13.72 -0.18 9.04
CA HIS A 71 14.96 0.47 9.45
C HIS A 71 14.63 1.59 10.41
N VAL A 72 15.47 1.74 11.44
CA VAL A 72 15.45 2.85 12.40
C VAL A 72 16.87 3.36 12.57
N GLU A 73 17.05 4.67 12.40
CA GLU A 73 18.30 5.33 12.75
C GLU A 73 18.34 5.58 14.26
N LEU A 74 19.39 5.09 14.90
CA LEU A 74 19.68 5.27 16.32
C LEU A 74 20.82 6.27 16.46
N ASN A 75 20.49 7.53 16.76
CA ASN A 75 21.46 8.56 17.09
C ASN A 75 21.78 8.51 18.59
N ILE A 76 22.51 7.48 18.98
CA ILE A 76 22.86 7.19 20.38
C ILE A 76 24.36 6.97 20.51
N LYS A 77 24.91 7.40 21.65
CA LYS A 77 26.32 7.15 21.94
C LYS A 77 26.57 5.65 22.11
N LYS A 78 27.78 5.20 21.76
CA LYS A 78 28.20 3.79 21.87
C LYS A 78 28.00 3.20 23.28
N GLU A 79 28.25 4.02 24.30
CA GLU A 79 28.10 3.68 25.72
C GLU A 79 26.63 3.42 26.13
N ASP A 80 25.67 4.09 25.49
CA ASP A 80 24.24 3.94 25.78
C ASP A 80 23.55 2.88 24.88
N LEU A 81 24.26 2.36 23.88
CA LEU A 81 23.72 1.45 22.86
C LEU A 81 23.10 0.19 23.47
N HIS A 82 23.81 -0.48 24.37
CA HIS A 82 23.32 -1.70 25.01
C HIS A 82 22.06 -1.44 25.84
N LYS A 83 21.99 -0.30 26.52
CA LYS A 83 20.82 0.10 27.30
C LYS A 83 19.62 0.31 26.40
N VAL A 84 19.76 1.10 25.34
CA VAL A 84 18.66 1.39 24.38
C VAL A 84 18.20 0.13 23.65
N LEU A 85 19.12 -0.76 23.26
CA LEU A 85 18.78 -2.04 22.63
C LEU A 85 18.10 -3.04 23.59
N SER A 86 18.17 -2.80 24.90
CA SER A 86 17.47 -3.61 25.91
C SER A 86 16.07 -3.07 26.25
N GLU A 87 15.66 -1.91 25.71
CA GLU A 87 14.35 -1.32 25.99
C GLU A 87 13.26 -1.93 25.09
N GLN A 88 12.31 -2.67 25.68
CA GLN A 88 11.16 -3.25 24.95
C GLN A 88 10.37 -2.20 24.16
N LYS A 89 10.25 -0.98 24.70
CA LYS A 89 9.54 0.14 24.09
C LYS A 89 10.08 0.50 22.69
N LEU A 90 11.40 0.43 22.48
CA LEU A 90 11.99 0.65 21.16
C LEU A 90 11.43 -0.33 20.14
N TYR A 91 11.37 -1.61 20.48
CA TYR A 91 10.88 -2.64 19.59
C TYR A 91 9.37 -2.54 19.37
N ASP A 92 8.60 -2.17 20.39
CA ASP A 92 7.15 -1.98 20.29
C ASP A 92 6.79 -0.78 19.38
N ASP A 93 7.52 0.34 19.47
CA ASP A 93 7.29 1.51 18.61
C ASP A 93 7.65 1.20 17.14
N ILE A 94 8.75 0.48 16.91
CA ILE A 94 9.14 0.02 15.56
C ILE A 94 8.12 -0.99 15.02
N ALA A 95 7.65 -1.92 15.87
CA ALA A 95 6.61 -2.87 15.54
C ALA A 95 5.34 -2.16 15.11
N ALA A 96 4.82 -1.23 15.90
CA ALA A 96 3.59 -0.50 15.59
C ALA A 96 3.67 0.20 14.22
N MET A 97 4.78 0.91 13.94
CA MET A 97 4.96 1.61 12.66
C MET A 97 5.09 0.66 11.47
N LYS A 98 5.86 -0.43 11.62
CA LYS A 98 6.10 -1.37 10.53
C LYS A 98 4.92 -2.31 10.30
N LEU A 99 4.18 -2.66 11.35
CA LEU A 99 2.90 -3.34 11.26
C LEU A 99 1.87 -2.49 10.52
N ALA A 100 1.82 -1.17 10.74
CA ALA A 100 0.92 -0.29 9.98
C ALA A 100 1.26 -0.25 8.47
N GLN A 101 2.54 -0.13 8.12
CA GLN A 101 2.99 -0.26 6.72
C GLN A 101 2.65 -1.63 6.14
N PHE A 102 2.89 -2.69 6.92
CA PHE A 102 2.65 -4.07 6.56
C PHE A 102 1.16 -4.35 6.29
N VAL A 103 0.27 -3.89 7.16
CA VAL A 103 -1.18 -3.93 6.98
C VAL A 103 -1.57 -3.24 5.67
N GLY A 104 -0.95 -2.10 5.36
CA GLY A 104 -1.09 -1.44 4.06
C GLY A 104 -0.78 -2.38 2.89
N TYR A 105 0.42 -2.96 2.87
CA TYR A 105 0.87 -3.89 1.82
C TYR A 105 -0.01 -5.13 1.68
N ILE A 106 -0.47 -5.72 2.78
CA ILE A 106 -1.39 -6.88 2.74
C ILE A 106 -2.69 -6.52 2.05
N GLY A 107 -3.31 -5.40 2.44
CA GLY A 107 -4.55 -4.98 1.82
C GLY A 107 -4.35 -4.71 0.33
N GLU A 108 -3.29 -3.99 -0.06
CA GLU A 108 -2.97 -3.77 -1.47
C GLU A 108 -2.82 -5.11 -2.23
N ASN A 109 -2.16 -6.11 -1.64
CA ASN A 109 -2.00 -7.44 -2.23
C ASN A 109 -3.34 -8.17 -2.38
N HIS A 110 -4.24 -8.09 -1.39
CA HIS A 110 -5.59 -8.65 -1.48
C HIS A 110 -6.38 -8.01 -2.63
N ALA A 111 -6.36 -6.68 -2.74
CA ALA A 111 -6.99 -5.97 -3.84
C ALA A 111 -6.37 -6.37 -5.20
N ARG A 112 -5.04 -6.44 -5.29
CA ARG A 112 -4.33 -6.82 -6.51
C ARG A 112 -4.66 -8.25 -6.94
N LYS A 113 -4.69 -9.21 -6.01
CA LYS A 113 -5.09 -10.60 -6.28
C LYS A 113 -6.53 -10.68 -6.80
N ALA A 114 -7.46 -10.01 -6.12
CA ALA A 114 -8.86 -9.97 -6.55
C ALA A 114 -9.05 -9.24 -7.89
N ALA A 115 -8.25 -8.22 -8.18
CA ALA A 115 -8.28 -7.52 -9.46
C ALA A 115 -7.78 -8.41 -10.59
N ASN A 116 -6.65 -9.09 -10.38
CA ASN A 116 -6.07 -10.03 -11.34
C ASN A 116 -6.99 -11.22 -11.64
N SER A 117 -7.77 -11.69 -10.66
CA SER A 117 -8.79 -12.74 -10.88
C SER A 117 -10.04 -12.23 -11.59
N GLY A 118 -10.22 -10.90 -11.71
CA GLY A 118 -11.41 -10.28 -12.28
C GLY A 118 -12.56 -10.06 -11.29
N ASP A 119 -12.44 -10.54 -10.05
CA ASP A 119 -13.55 -10.59 -9.09
C ASP A 119 -13.72 -9.33 -8.25
N LEU A 120 -12.70 -8.46 -8.18
CA LEU A 120 -12.66 -7.36 -7.22
C LEU A 120 -13.93 -6.50 -7.23
N LEU A 121 -14.48 -6.22 -8.42
CA LEU A 121 -15.67 -5.39 -8.56
C LEU A 121 -16.93 -6.07 -7.98
N SER A 122 -17.06 -7.38 -8.19
CA SER A 122 -18.18 -8.19 -7.69
C SER A 122 -18.12 -8.41 -6.16
N LYS A 123 -16.91 -8.42 -5.59
CA LYS A 123 -16.66 -8.51 -4.14
C LYS A 123 -16.84 -7.17 -3.43
N GLY A 124 -16.87 -6.08 -4.18
CA GLY A 124 -16.91 -4.71 -3.68
C GLY A 124 -18.30 -4.22 -3.29
N TYR A 125 -18.33 -3.28 -2.34
CA TYR A 125 -19.53 -2.56 -1.93
C TYR A 125 -19.28 -1.06 -1.91
N ILE A 126 -20.33 -0.25 -2.14
CA ILE A 126 -20.25 1.20 -1.98
C ILE A 126 -20.29 1.55 -0.50
N LYS A 127 -19.50 2.54 -0.09
CA LYS A 127 -19.66 3.18 1.21
C LYS A 127 -21.04 3.82 1.34
N ASN A 128 -21.82 3.33 2.29
CA ASN A 128 -23.13 3.90 2.62
C ASN A 128 -23.37 3.90 4.14
N ARG A 129 -24.33 4.70 4.60
CA ARG A 129 -24.72 4.80 6.03
C ARG A 129 -25.78 3.79 6.46
N GLY A 130 -26.41 3.08 5.52
CA GLY A 130 -27.49 2.12 5.80
C GLY A 130 -26.99 0.84 6.46
N LYS A 131 -27.93 -0.01 6.91
CA LYS A 131 -27.62 -1.35 7.43
C LYS A 131 -27.40 -2.38 6.33
N THR A 132 -27.95 -2.13 5.14
CA THR A 132 -27.83 -2.98 3.95
C THR A 132 -26.63 -2.57 3.11
N ALA A 133 -25.86 -3.54 2.64
CA ALA A 133 -24.78 -3.27 1.70
C ALA A 133 -25.34 -2.98 0.31
N VAL A 134 -24.68 -2.08 -0.41
CA VAL A 134 -24.97 -1.80 -1.82
C VAL A 134 -23.79 -2.32 -2.63
N PRO A 135 -23.99 -3.32 -3.51
CA PRO A 135 -22.92 -3.85 -4.35
C PRO A 135 -22.26 -2.75 -5.19
N PHE A 136 -20.94 -2.78 -5.34
CA PHE A 136 -20.23 -1.78 -6.13
C PHE A 136 -20.66 -1.79 -7.61
N LEU A 137 -20.87 -2.98 -8.17
CA LEU A 137 -21.32 -3.15 -9.56
C LEU A 137 -22.62 -2.42 -9.88
N SER A 138 -23.50 -2.17 -8.91
CA SER A 138 -24.74 -1.42 -9.17
C SER A 138 -24.49 0.05 -9.54
N THR A 139 -23.27 0.56 -9.33
CA THR A 139 -22.85 1.91 -9.80
C THR A 139 -22.37 1.94 -11.24
N LEU A 140 -22.08 0.77 -11.80
CA LEU A 140 -21.51 0.63 -13.12
C LEU A 140 -22.61 0.23 -14.10
N LYS A 141 -22.59 0.82 -15.30
CA LYS A 141 -23.52 0.45 -16.36
C LYS A 141 -23.05 -0.89 -16.98
N GLY A 142 -23.86 -1.94 -16.87
CA GLY A 142 -23.60 -3.28 -17.39
C GLY A 142 -22.70 -4.16 -16.51
N ASP A 143 -22.58 -5.43 -16.87
CA ASP A 143 -21.86 -6.47 -16.11
C ASP A 143 -20.34 -6.35 -16.30
N LYS A 144 -19.76 -5.33 -15.65
CA LYS A 144 -18.35 -5.00 -15.75
C LYS A 144 -17.47 -5.94 -14.94
N LYS A 145 -16.35 -6.34 -15.53
CA LYS A 145 -15.24 -7.08 -14.92
C LYS A 145 -13.91 -6.46 -15.25
N ILE A 146 -12.94 -6.65 -14.37
CA ILE A 146 -11.55 -6.32 -14.68
C ILE A 146 -11.03 -7.35 -15.68
N VAL A 147 -10.34 -6.87 -16.72
CA VAL A 147 -9.73 -7.74 -17.74
C VAL A 147 -8.51 -8.44 -17.12
N PRO A 148 -8.48 -9.79 -17.08
CA PRO A 148 -7.33 -10.52 -16.55
C PRO A 148 -6.05 -10.15 -17.29
N GLY A 149 -4.95 -9.95 -16.55
CA GLY A 149 -3.66 -9.55 -17.13
C GLY A 149 -3.52 -8.05 -17.47
N SER A 150 -4.60 -7.26 -17.37
CA SER A 150 -4.57 -5.81 -17.59
C SER A 150 -4.67 -5.02 -16.27
N VAL A 151 -3.99 -5.52 -15.24
CA VAL A 151 -3.85 -4.87 -13.92
C VAL A 151 -2.38 -4.54 -13.70
N PHE A 152 -2.08 -3.27 -13.45
CA PHE A 152 -0.72 -2.83 -13.19
C PHE A 152 -0.69 -1.66 -12.20
N SER A 153 0.49 -1.32 -11.70
CA SER A 153 0.71 -0.19 -10.80
C SER A 153 1.69 0.79 -11.42
N LEU A 154 1.57 2.07 -11.06
CA LEU A 154 2.56 3.09 -11.40
C LEU A 154 3.09 3.70 -10.11
N GLN A 155 3.94 2.94 -9.42
CA GLN A 155 4.62 3.35 -8.20
C GLN A 155 6.13 3.34 -8.43
N ASN A 156 6.82 4.36 -7.92
CA ASN A 156 8.28 4.39 -7.92
C ASN A 156 8.88 3.45 -6.86
N ARG A 157 10.21 3.33 -6.81
CA ARG A 157 10.93 2.50 -5.81
C ARG A 157 10.66 2.87 -4.34
N GLN A 158 10.14 4.06 -4.07
CA GLN A 158 9.77 4.51 -2.72
C GLN A 158 8.31 4.14 -2.36
N GLY A 159 7.56 3.51 -3.27
CA GLY A 159 6.15 3.20 -3.08
C GLY A 159 5.22 4.39 -3.31
N HIS A 160 5.71 5.49 -3.89
CA HIS A 160 4.87 6.63 -4.23
C HIS A 160 4.30 6.46 -5.64
N GLY A 161 2.97 6.53 -5.76
CA GLY A 161 2.30 6.51 -7.05
C GLY A 161 0.86 6.04 -6.98
N ILE A 162 0.45 5.28 -7.99
CA ILE A 162 -0.90 4.73 -8.11
C ILE A 162 -0.85 3.23 -7.87
N ASP A 163 -1.60 2.78 -6.85
CA ASP A 163 -1.60 1.39 -6.39
C ASP A 163 -2.07 0.43 -7.47
N LEU A 164 -3.24 0.68 -8.07
CA LEU A 164 -3.76 -0.18 -9.14
C LEU A 164 -4.39 0.65 -10.26
N ILE A 165 -4.12 0.22 -11.49
CA ILE A 165 -4.74 0.67 -12.73
C ILE A 165 -5.26 -0.58 -13.40
N CYS A 166 -6.57 -0.61 -13.67
CA CYS A 166 -7.26 -1.79 -14.20
C CYS A 166 -8.03 -1.44 -15.45
N LYS A 167 -7.90 -2.27 -16.49
CA LYS A 167 -8.79 -2.24 -17.65
C LYS A 167 -10.09 -2.96 -17.32
N VAL A 168 -11.21 -2.41 -17.77
CA VAL A 168 -12.56 -2.92 -17.47
C VAL A 168 -13.31 -3.21 -18.76
N ALA A 169 -13.99 -4.37 -18.79
CA ALA A 169 -14.81 -4.83 -19.91
C ALA A 169 -16.17 -5.36 -19.40
N PRO A 170 -17.23 -5.35 -20.21
CA PRO A 170 -17.29 -4.79 -21.56
C PRO A 170 -17.24 -3.25 -21.56
N TYR A 171 -16.71 -2.70 -22.65
CA TYR A 171 -16.76 -1.27 -22.99
C TYR A 171 -17.08 -1.15 -24.48
N PRO A 172 -18.08 -0.35 -24.89
CA PRO A 172 -18.99 0.47 -24.08
C PRO A 172 -19.99 -0.36 -23.23
N PRO A 173 -20.67 0.25 -22.23
CA PRO A 173 -20.61 1.67 -21.81
C PRO A 173 -19.34 2.00 -20.99
N PRO A 174 -19.04 3.27 -20.65
CA PRO A 174 -17.95 3.64 -19.73
C PRO A 174 -18.13 3.11 -18.29
N PRO A 175 -17.05 3.01 -17.48
CA PRO A 175 -15.65 3.30 -17.84
C PRO A 175 -14.99 2.14 -18.59
N LYS A 176 -13.85 2.45 -19.22
CA LYS A 176 -12.89 1.49 -19.79
C LYS A 176 -11.72 1.23 -18.84
N TRP A 177 -11.39 2.23 -18.02
CA TRP A 177 -10.29 2.18 -17.06
C TRP A 177 -10.76 2.61 -15.69
N ILE A 178 -10.25 1.94 -14.67
CA ILE A 178 -10.38 2.39 -13.28
C ILE A 178 -9.01 2.49 -12.63
N THR A 179 -8.82 3.52 -11.83
CA THR A 179 -7.68 3.63 -10.90
C THR A 179 -8.17 3.40 -9.48
N ILE A 180 -7.37 2.71 -8.68
CA ILE A 180 -7.70 2.38 -7.30
C ILE A 180 -6.55 2.82 -6.41
N GLU A 181 -6.89 3.63 -5.41
CA GLU A 181 -6.05 3.94 -4.26
C GLU A 181 -6.49 3.06 -3.08
N SER A 182 -5.62 2.18 -2.61
CA SER A 182 -5.94 1.24 -1.55
C SER A 182 -5.65 1.83 -0.16
N LYS A 183 -6.53 1.54 0.80
CA LYS A 183 -6.37 1.91 2.20
C LYS A 183 -6.80 0.73 3.06
N THR A 184 -5.92 0.26 3.93
CA THR A 184 -6.21 -0.90 4.77
C THR A 184 -6.54 -0.50 6.20
N MET A 185 -7.52 -1.17 6.80
CA MET A 185 -7.83 -1.08 8.21
C MET A 185 -7.83 -2.48 8.81
N MET A 186 -7.01 -2.70 9.83
CA MET A 186 -6.99 -3.95 10.59
C MET A 186 -7.78 -3.77 11.88
N LYS A 187 -8.60 -4.78 12.23
CA LYS A 187 -9.27 -4.89 13.53
C LYS A 187 -9.41 -6.36 13.89
N GLU A 188 -9.40 -6.67 15.18
CA GLU A 188 -9.80 -7.99 15.69
C GLU A 188 -11.22 -8.35 15.24
N SER A 189 -12.15 -7.40 15.34
CA SER A 189 -13.49 -7.56 14.78
C SER A 189 -14.10 -6.23 14.33
N PHE A 190 -15.01 -6.32 13.36
CA PHE A 190 -15.83 -5.20 12.92
C PHE A 190 -17.24 -5.36 13.51
N GLY A 191 -17.81 -4.27 14.02
CA GLY A 191 -19.20 -4.27 14.45
C GLY A 191 -20.14 -4.74 13.32
N PRO A 192 -21.32 -5.30 13.65
CA PRO A 192 -22.16 -6.05 12.72
C PRO A 192 -22.54 -5.28 11.44
N HIS A 193 -22.71 -3.96 11.53
CA HIS A 193 -22.99 -3.08 10.39
C HIS A 193 -21.93 -1.99 10.19
N ALA A 194 -20.77 -2.14 10.82
CA ALA A 194 -19.71 -1.14 10.75
C ALA A 194 -19.10 -1.09 9.35
N THR A 195 -18.89 0.12 8.83
CA THR A 195 -18.07 0.34 7.63
C THR A 195 -16.64 0.70 8.06
N PRO A 196 -15.60 0.01 7.56
CA PRO A 196 -14.21 0.34 7.88
C PRO A 196 -13.91 1.79 7.49
N ARG A 197 -13.15 2.47 8.35
CA ARG A 197 -12.72 3.86 8.16
C ARG A 197 -11.21 3.89 8.09
N ALA A 198 -10.66 3.72 6.89
CA ALA A 198 -9.23 3.91 6.66
C ALA A 198 -8.92 5.37 6.31
N GLY A 199 -7.62 5.70 6.28
CA GLY A 199 -7.09 7.04 6.07
C GLY A 199 -7.73 7.79 4.90
N LYS A 200 -7.78 9.11 5.01
CA LYS A 200 -8.22 9.98 3.92
C LYS A 200 -7.23 9.89 2.76
N VAL A 201 -7.75 10.04 1.54
CA VAL A 201 -6.89 10.31 0.38
C VAL A 201 -6.33 11.72 0.49
N SER A 202 -5.09 11.92 0.03
CA SER A 202 -4.52 13.26 -0.07
C SER A 202 -5.25 14.09 -1.12
N ASP A 203 -5.14 15.43 -1.07
CA ASP A 203 -5.81 16.30 -2.06
C ASP A 203 -5.36 15.99 -3.49
N TYR A 204 -4.11 15.56 -3.66
CA TYR A 204 -3.59 15.13 -4.95
C TYR A 204 -4.25 13.86 -5.48
N GLN A 205 -4.60 12.94 -4.59
CA GLN A 205 -5.26 11.68 -4.93
C GLN A 205 -6.76 11.86 -5.22
N LYS A 206 -7.36 13.00 -4.86
CA LYS A 206 -8.77 13.31 -5.19
C LYS A 206 -8.99 13.63 -6.67
N ASP A 207 -7.93 13.92 -7.42
CA ASP A 207 -7.96 14.11 -8.88
C ASP A 207 -7.32 12.90 -9.58
N PRO A 208 -8.08 11.85 -9.93
CA PRO A 208 -7.52 10.62 -10.48
C PRO A 208 -6.82 10.83 -11.82
N ILE A 209 -7.33 11.74 -12.67
CA ILE A 209 -6.78 11.99 -14.01
C ILE A 209 -5.49 12.79 -13.90
N GLY A 210 -5.48 13.84 -13.06
CA GLY A 210 -4.28 14.61 -12.76
C GLY A 210 -3.18 13.77 -12.10
N ASN A 211 -3.57 12.89 -11.16
CA ASN A 211 -2.68 11.92 -10.52
C ASN A 211 -2.05 10.97 -11.55
N LEU A 212 -2.89 10.38 -12.40
CA LEU A 212 -2.47 9.45 -13.43
C LEU A 212 -1.54 10.09 -14.47
N SER A 213 -1.88 11.28 -14.95
CA SER A 213 -1.08 11.99 -15.95
C SER A 213 0.34 12.30 -15.43
N LYS A 214 0.48 12.77 -14.18
CA LYS A 214 1.79 13.03 -13.57
C LYS A 214 2.62 11.76 -13.43
N HIS A 215 2.03 10.66 -12.93
CA HIS A 215 2.80 9.44 -12.73
C HIS A 215 3.19 8.75 -14.04
N ILE A 216 2.37 8.90 -15.09
CA ILE A 216 2.76 8.53 -16.46
C ILE A 216 3.97 9.36 -16.91
N ASP A 217 3.92 10.69 -16.77
CA ASP A 217 5.03 11.57 -17.18
C ASP A 217 6.32 11.25 -16.43
N LEU A 218 6.23 10.99 -15.13
CA LEU A 218 7.38 10.60 -14.30
C LEU A 218 7.94 9.24 -14.72
N ALA A 219 7.09 8.26 -15.01
CA ALA A 219 7.51 6.95 -15.49
C ALA A 219 8.22 7.06 -16.85
N GLU A 220 7.69 7.85 -17.78
CA GLU A 220 8.34 8.09 -19.08
C GLU A 220 9.69 8.79 -18.95
N ARG A 221 9.81 9.80 -18.08
CA ARG A 221 11.10 10.45 -17.79
C ARG A 221 12.10 9.46 -17.22
N SER A 222 11.69 8.63 -16.27
CA SER A 222 12.54 7.60 -15.66
C SER A 222 13.06 6.58 -16.68
N LEU A 223 12.22 6.20 -17.66
CA LEU A 223 12.62 5.34 -18.77
C LEU A 223 13.60 6.04 -19.72
N ARG A 224 13.36 7.31 -20.08
CA ARG A 224 14.29 8.11 -20.90
C ARG A 224 15.67 8.23 -20.26
N SER A 225 15.71 8.37 -18.93
CA SER A 225 16.95 8.42 -18.15
C SER A 225 17.58 7.05 -17.84
N LYS A 226 17.04 5.94 -18.39
CA LYS A 226 17.53 4.57 -18.19
C LYS A 226 17.55 4.09 -16.72
N VAL A 227 16.77 4.70 -15.83
CA VAL A 227 16.69 4.32 -14.40
C VAL A 227 15.61 3.26 -14.16
N ASN A 228 14.49 3.36 -14.89
CA ASN A 228 13.30 2.51 -14.75
C ASN A 228 12.84 2.34 -13.29
N GLU A 229 12.62 3.46 -12.60
CA GLU A 229 12.20 3.46 -11.18
C GLU A 229 10.81 2.87 -10.96
N TYR A 230 9.98 2.86 -12.01
CA TYR A 230 8.61 2.36 -11.99
C TYR A 230 8.50 0.90 -12.45
N SER A 231 9.62 0.23 -12.73
CA SER A 231 9.66 -1.17 -13.17
C SER A 231 8.77 -1.47 -14.38
N ILE A 232 8.71 -0.54 -15.34
CA ILE A 232 7.88 -0.67 -16.54
C ILE A 232 8.47 -1.72 -17.48
N ASN A 233 7.67 -2.71 -17.85
CA ASN A 233 8.00 -3.73 -18.84
C ASN A 233 7.19 -3.53 -20.15
N GLN A 234 7.44 -4.37 -21.17
CA GLN A 234 6.78 -4.29 -22.47
C GLN A 234 5.24 -4.32 -22.39
N SER A 235 4.69 -5.18 -21.51
CA SER A 235 3.24 -5.33 -21.34
C SER A 235 2.63 -4.07 -20.73
N ILE A 236 3.23 -3.56 -19.65
CA ILE A 236 2.78 -2.33 -18.99
C ILE A 236 2.88 -1.15 -19.97
N ARG A 237 3.94 -1.08 -20.78
CA ARG A 237 4.11 -0.03 -21.78
C ARG A 237 2.99 -0.03 -22.83
N LYS A 238 2.53 -1.20 -23.26
CA LYS A 238 1.39 -1.33 -24.18
C LYS A 238 0.10 -0.79 -23.57
N GLU A 239 -0.22 -1.22 -22.34
CA GLU A 239 -1.41 -0.76 -21.61
C GLU A 239 -1.35 0.75 -21.32
N MET A 240 -0.19 1.27 -20.92
CA MET A 240 0.04 2.71 -20.71
C MET A 240 -0.21 3.51 -21.99
N THR A 241 0.24 3.03 -23.14
CA THR A 241 0.06 3.72 -24.43
C THR A 241 -1.43 3.86 -24.76
N GLU A 242 -2.21 2.80 -24.57
CA GLU A 242 -3.65 2.82 -24.78
C GLU A 242 -4.35 3.75 -23.77
N LEU A 243 -3.96 3.68 -22.50
CA LEU A 243 -4.47 4.54 -21.44
C LEU A 243 -4.23 6.04 -21.72
N ILE A 244 -3.03 6.41 -22.20
CA ILE A 244 -2.71 7.79 -22.59
C ILE A 244 -3.64 8.28 -23.69
N GLN A 245 -3.89 7.46 -24.70
CA GLN A 245 -4.82 7.81 -25.78
C GLN A 245 -6.24 8.02 -25.25
N ASP A 246 -6.68 7.18 -24.31
CA ASP A 246 -8.00 7.27 -23.72
C ASP A 246 -8.13 8.47 -22.76
N ILE A 247 -7.10 8.83 -21.99
CA ILE A 247 -7.07 10.07 -21.20
C ILE A 247 -7.22 11.29 -22.11
N LYS A 248 -6.49 11.33 -23.24
CA LYS A 248 -6.59 12.42 -24.23
C LYS A 248 -7.98 12.50 -24.88
N ARG A 249 -8.71 11.39 -24.98
CA ARG A 249 -10.11 11.38 -25.43
C ARG A 249 -11.07 11.82 -24.33
N ASN A 250 -10.73 11.55 -23.06
CA ASN A 250 -11.57 11.86 -21.92
C ASN A 250 -11.76 13.37 -21.71
N SER A 251 -10.73 14.18 -22.00
CA SER A 251 -10.81 15.65 -21.94
C SER A 251 -11.84 16.28 -22.88
N ARG A 252 -12.42 15.51 -23.80
CA ARG A 252 -13.47 15.95 -24.74
C ARG A 252 -14.90 15.65 -24.26
N ARG A 253 -15.08 14.95 -23.13
CA ARG A 253 -16.40 14.58 -22.59
C ARG A 253 -16.85 15.58 -21.53
N LYS A 254 -18.13 15.95 -21.54
CA LYS A 254 -18.71 17.00 -20.68
C LYS A 254 -19.37 16.48 -19.38
N LYS A 255 -19.63 15.17 -19.28
CA LYS A 255 -20.31 14.54 -18.13
C LYS A 255 -19.43 13.47 -17.48
N ASP A 256 -19.37 13.46 -16.16
CA ASP A 256 -18.58 12.49 -15.37
C ASP A 256 -19.05 11.04 -15.54
N GLU A 257 -20.35 10.83 -15.79
CA GLU A 257 -20.90 9.48 -16.06
C GLU A 257 -20.36 8.86 -17.36
N ASP A 258 -19.89 9.69 -18.28
CA ASP A 258 -19.30 9.26 -19.54
C ASP A 258 -17.78 9.17 -19.46
N SER A 259 -17.18 9.36 -18.29
CA SER A 259 -15.72 9.33 -18.15
C SER A 259 -15.15 7.96 -18.52
N ILE A 260 -14.16 7.95 -19.42
CA ILE A 260 -13.45 6.74 -19.86
C ILE A 260 -12.59 6.18 -18.71
N VAL A 261 -12.09 7.07 -17.85
CA VAL A 261 -11.27 6.75 -16.68
C VAL A 261 -11.99 7.19 -15.40
N LYS A 262 -12.21 6.29 -14.46
CA LYS A 262 -12.76 6.61 -13.13
C LYS A 262 -11.76 6.27 -12.03
N GLY A 263 -11.72 7.06 -10.96
CA GLY A 263 -10.88 6.79 -9.81
C GLY A 263 -11.70 6.38 -8.59
N TYR A 264 -11.15 5.48 -7.79
CA TYR A 264 -11.77 5.00 -6.57
C TYR A 264 -10.76 4.90 -5.44
N LYS A 265 -11.21 5.20 -4.23
CA LYS A 265 -10.56 4.75 -3.01
C LYS A 265 -11.18 3.41 -2.61
N LEU A 266 -10.34 2.40 -2.43
CA LEU A 266 -10.74 1.10 -1.92
C LEU A 266 -10.26 0.96 -0.47
N THR A 267 -11.21 0.95 0.47
CA THR A 267 -10.94 0.61 1.86
C THR A 267 -11.09 -0.89 2.08
N ILE A 268 -10.05 -1.54 2.60
CA ILE A 268 -10.00 -2.99 2.83
C ILE A 268 -9.97 -3.24 4.34
N GLY A 269 -11.00 -3.90 4.85
CA GLY A 269 -11.04 -4.35 6.25
C GLY A 269 -10.41 -5.72 6.38
N ILE A 270 -9.36 -5.85 7.20
CA ILE A 270 -8.72 -7.14 7.49
C ILE A 270 -8.83 -7.50 8.98
N ASP A 271 -8.84 -8.80 9.26
CA ASP A 271 -8.81 -9.34 10.62
C ASP A 271 -7.38 -9.41 11.20
N ASP A 272 -7.27 -9.86 12.44
CA ASP A 272 -5.99 -10.06 13.14
C ASP A 272 -5.11 -11.19 12.55
N LYS A 273 -5.71 -12.00 11.68
CA LYS A 273 -5.06 -13.06 10.89
C LYS A 273 -4.75 -12.61 9.45
N PHE A 274 -4.89 -11.31 9.17
CA PHE A 274 -4.61 -10.69 7.87
C PHE A 274 -5.50 -11.16 6.71
N ASN A 275 -6.64 -11.78 7.00
CA ASN A 275 -7.65 -12.13 6.01
C ASN A 275 -8.60 -10.97 5.79
N VAL A 276 -9.21 -10.90 4.61
CA VAL A 276 -10.29 -9.95 4.35
C VAL A 276 -11.47 -10.31 5.24
N SER A 277 -11.85 -9.36 6.09
CA SER A 277 -12.87 -9.56 7.10
C SER A 277 -14.28 -9.39 6.51
N SER A 278 -15.29 -9.76 7.28
CA SER A 278 -16.70 -9.68 6.95
C SER A 278 -17.53 -9.25 8.16
N ASN A 279 -18.77 -8.84 7.93
CA ASN A 279 -19.75 -8.63 9.00
C ASN A 279 -21.17 -8.89 8.48
N LEU A 280 -22.20 -8.67 9.32
CA LEU A 280 -23.60 -8.89 8.93
C LEU A 280 -24.04 -8.04 7.74
N LYS A 281 -23.40 -6.89 7.50
CA LYS A 281 -23.69 -6.02 6.36
C LYS A 281 -22.93 -6.46 5.10
N TYR A 282 -21.63 -6.72 5.21
CA TYR A 282 -20.72 -6.92 4.09
C TYR A 282 -20.12 -8.33 4.13
N LYS A 283 -20.35 -9.14 3.08
CA LYS A 283 -19.75 -10.49 2.99
C LYS A 283 -18.23 -10.44 2.93
N GLN A 284 -17.69 -9.36 2.38
CA GLN A 284 -16.26 -9.03 2.36
C GLN A 284 -16.10 -7.52 2.49
N LEU A 285 -15.14 -7.07 3.27
CA LEU A 285 -14.92 -5.65 3.55
C LEU A 285 -14.04 -4.97 2.47
N TYR A 286 -14.51 -5.02 1.22
CA TYR A 286 -13.99 -4.22 0.11
C TYR A 286 -14.91 -3.03 -0.15
N ILE A 287 -14.57 -1.87 0.39
CA ILE A 287 -15.46 -0.69 0.37
C ILE A 287 -14.93 0.37 -0.59
N PHE A 288 -15.69 0.65 -1.63
CA PHE A 288 -15.40 1.64 -2.65
C PHE A 288 -15.99 3.01 -2.30
N GLU A 289 -15.19 4.05 -2.53
CA GLU A 289 -15.59 5.46 -2.56
C GLU A 289 -15.12 6.02 -3.92
N GLU A 290 -16.02 6.62 -4.71
CA GLU A 290 -15.61 7.29 -5.96
C GLU A 290 -14.78 8.53 -5.63
N LEU A 291 -13.71 8.74 -6.40
CA LEU A 291 -12.84 9.90 -6.31
C LEU A 291 -13.27 10.89 -7.39
N THR A 292 -13.85 12.00 -6.94
CA THR A 292 -14.20 13.13 -7.80
C THR A 292 -13.53 14.38 -7.26
N LYS A 293 -13.13 15.26 -8.17
CA LYS A 293 -12.67 16.61 -7.83
C LYS A 293 -13.87 17.50 -7.49
#